data_AF-A0A7C4FVG5-F1
#
_entry.id   AF-A0A7C4FVG5-F1
#
_cell.length_a   1.000
_cell.length_b   1.000
_cell.length_c   1.000
_cell.angle_alpha   90.00
_cell.angle_beta   90.00
_cell.angle_gamma   90.00
#
_symmetry.space_group_name_H-M   'P 1'
#
loop_
_entity.id
_entity.type
_entity.pdbx_description
1 polymer ?
#
loop_
_entity_poly.entity_id
_entity_poly.type
_entity_poly.pdbx_seq_one_letter_code
_entity_poly.pdbx_strand_id
1 'polypeptide(L)'
;MINFIRSTLHPLSFHAHDKRRPFFEGWYYKLVSASGAHRFAVIPGIFHGKDPSQDHAFIQIMDGRWKEVYFNKYPLDTFNYVPYQFDFTIGESRFTENGFRLNFDHPEIHARGEIRFGSTVPYPVTLLSPGIMGWYAWIPRMQCYHGVVSMDHSLEGSLVLQGEKISFNNGRGYAEKDWGTSFPSAWIWTQCNHFSQPGISLSASIAIIPWIRRAFPGFIVAFLYQGELYRFTTYTGAEVEDLVVTGRRINWTVCNRTHRLEMSIQSGEVAAIHAPTLEDMNGRVAESLDAAIHLRFSRIDTAKPRLLFEDSGSYAGLEVVGDIPRLLRMWITSGS
;
A
#
# COMPACT_ATOMS: atom_id res chain seq x y z
N MET A 1 -9.08 21.38 -15.93
CA MET A 1 -9.69 21.56 -14.59
C MET A 1 -10.70 20.46 -14.28
N ILE A 2 -11.68 20.19 -15.14
CA ILE A 2 -12.68 19.10 -14.94
C ILE A 2 -12.04 17.71 -14.81
N ASN A 3 -11.08 17.37 -15.69
CA ASN A 3 -10.40 16.06 -15.63
C ASN A 3 -9.57 15.88 -14.35
N PHE A 4 -8.97 16.96 -13.82
CA PHE A 4 -8.24 16.91 -12.55
C PHE A 4 -9.19 16.60 -11.39
N ILE A 5 -10.33 17.30 -11.31
CA ILE A 5 -11.33 17.06 -10.27
C ILE A 5 -11.88 15.62 -10.36
N ARG A 6 -12.24 15.18 -11.56
CA ARG A 6 -12.74 13.80 -11.77
C ARG A 6 -11.69 12.77 -11.36
N SER A 7 -10.44 12.91 -11.81
CA SER A 7 -9.35 11.99 -11.46
C SER A 7 -9.10 11.96 -9.95
N THR A 8 -9.01 13.12 -9.29
CA THR A 8 -8.78 13.20 -7.84
C THR A 8 -9.89 12.55 -7.02
N LEU A 9 -11.15 12.59 -7.50
CA LEU A 9 -12.29 11.92 -6.86
C LEU A 9 -12.44 10.45 -7.24
N HIS A 10 -11.59 9.92 -8.12
CA HIS A 10 -11.55 8.50 -8.47
C HIS A 10 -10.12 7.97 -8.29
N PRO A 11 -9.55 8.03 -7.06
CA PRO A 11 -8.13 7.75 -6.83
C PRO A 11 -7.70 6.34 -7.25
N LEU A 12 -8.65 5.39 -7.31
CA LEU A 12 -8.39 4.00 -7.68
C LEU A 12 -8.32 3.77 -9.20
N SER A 13 -8.87 4.70 -10.00
CA SER A 13 -8.84 4.63 -11.47
C SER A 13 -7.45 4.91 -12.04
N PHE A 14 -7.25 4.74 -13.33
CA PHE A 14 -5.98 5.05 -13.99
C PHE A 14 -5.70 6.57 -14.13
N HIS A 15 -4.47 7.01 -13.85
CA HIS A 15 -4.06 8.42 -13.76
C HIS A 15 -3.00 8.86 -14.77
N ALA A 16 -2.30 7.94 -15.45
CA ALA A 16 -1.15 8.30 -16.28
C ALA A 16 -1.47 9.01 -17.61
N HIS A 17 -2.72 8.98 -18.09
CA HIS A 17 -3.12 9.40 -19.45
C HIS A 17 -2.59 10.77 -19.91
N ASP A 18 -2.48 11.75 -19.01
CA ASP A 18 -2.01 13.12 -19.31
C ASP A 18 -0.80 13.53 -18.44
N LYS A 19 -0.02 12.57 -17.94
CA LYS A 19 1.07 12.84 -16.98
C LYS A 19 2.41 13.09 -17.66
N ARG A 20 3.21 13.95 -17.04
CA ARG A 20 4.57 14.23 -17.48
C ARG A 20 5.48 13.07 -17.10
N ARG A 21 6.41 12.75 -17.99
CA ARG A 21 7.48 11.78 -17.79
C ARG A 21 8.56 12.33 -16.83
N PRO A 22 9.23 11.48 -16.04
CA PRO A 22 8.89 10.08 -15.80
C PRO A 22 7.62 9.94 -14.95
N PHE A 23 6.90 8.84 -15.11
CA PHE A 23 5.69 8.54 -14.35
C PHE A 23 5.55 7.05 -14.10
N PHE A 24 5.08 6.67 -12.92
CA PHE A 24 4.70 5.30 -12.61
C PHE A 24 3.30 5.28 -12.03
N GLU A 25 2.62 4.15 -12.20
CA GLU A 25 1.36 3.87 -11.55
C GLU A 25 1.23 2.37 -11.36
N GLY A 26 0.95 1.95 -10.13
CA GLY A 26 0.86 0.55 -9.77
C GLY A 26 -0.19 0.30 -8.70
N TRP A 27 -0.77 -0.89 -8.72
CA TRP A 27 -1.68 -1.37 -7.70
C TRP A 27 -1.00 -2.51 -6.98
N TYR A 28 -1.14 -2.55 -5.67
CA TYR A 28 -0.58 -3.59 -4.82
C TYR A 28 -1.73 -4.41 -4.25
N TYR A 29 -1.73 -5.71 -4.51
CA TYR A 29 -2.69 -6.66 -3.95
C TYR A 29 -1.98 -7.65 -3.06
N LYS A 30 -2.25 -7.61 -1.77
CA LYS A 30 -1.77 -8.62 -0.84
C LYS A 30 -2.83 -9.65 -0.58
N LEU A 31 -2.45 -10.92 -0.69
CA LEU A 31 -3.33 -12.07 -0.60
C LEU A 31 -2.76 -13.05 0.42
N VAL A 32 -3.56 -13.42 1.41
CA VAL A 32 -3.19 -14.43 2.38
C VAL A 32 -4.25 -15.51 2.40
N SER A 33 -3.85 -16.75 2.13
CA SER A 33 -4.72 -17.92 2.20
C SER A 33 -5.29 -18.12 3.62
N ALA A 34 -6.41 -18.82 3.76
CA ALA A 34 -7.08 -19.03 5.04
C ALA A 34 -6.18 -19.66 6.13
N SER A 35 -5.23 -20.50 5.73
CA SER A 35 -4.26 -21.12 6.65
C SER A 35 -3.05 -20.22 6.99
N GLY A 36 -2.89 -19.09 6.30
CA GLY A 36 -1.69 -18.25 6.36
C GLY A 36 -0.46 -18.84 5.65
N ALA A 37 -0.54 -20.06 5.11
CA ALA A 37 0.60 -20.76 4.52
C ALA A 37 1.08 -20.13 3.20
N HIS A 38 0.17 -19.52 2.45
CA HIS A 38 0.44 -18.81 1.22
C HIS A 38 0.15 -17.33 1.39
N ARG A 39 1.16 -16.51 1.11
CA ARG A 39 1.16 -15.06 1.26
C ARG A 39 1.79 -14.48 0.00
N PHE A 40 1.01 -13.76 -0.79
CA PHE A 40 1.46 -13.19 -2.05
C PHE A 40 1.22 -11.70 -2.09
N ALA A 41 2.09 -10.99 -2.80
CA ALA A 41 1.77 -9.69 -3.36
C ALA A 41 1.72 -9.80 -4.90
N VAL A 42 0.64 -9.33 -5.51
CA VAL A 42 0.51 -9.18 -6.97
C VAL A 42 0.47 -7.69 -7.27
N ILE A 43 1.39 -7.22 -8.11
CA ILE A 43 1.63 -5.80 -8.35
C ILE A 43 1.62 -5.53 -9.85
N PRO A 44 0.44 -5.30 -10.46
CA PRO A 44 0.35 -4.78 -11.82
C PRO A 44 0.59 -3.27 -11.86
N GLY A 45 1.15 -2.79 -12.96
CA GLY A 45 1.32 -1.37 -13.16
C GLY A 45 1.87 -1.00 -14.52
N ILE A 46 2.18 0.28 -14.67
CA ILE A 46 2.89 0.81 -15.82
C ILE A 46 4.02 1.73 -15.38
N PHE A 47 5.00 1.84 -16.27
CA PHE A 47 6.10 2.77 -16.13
C PHE A 47 6.26 3.54 -17.44
N HIS A 48 6.26 4.87 -17.34
CA HIS A 48 6.65 5.78 -18.40
C HIS A 48 8.02 6.36 -18.07
N GLY A 49 9.03 5.93 -18.82
CA GLY A 49 10.40 6.40 -18.65
C GLY A 49 10.59 7.83 -19.15
N LYS A 50 11.78 8.39 -18.87
CA LYS A 50 12.21 9.65 -19.49
C LYS A 50 12.30 9.49 -21.01
N ASP A 51 12.82 8.35 -21.47
CA ASP A 51 12.80 7.93 -22.86
C ASP A 51 11.55 7.05 -23.13
N PRO A 52 10.71 7.37 -24.12
CA PRO A 52 9.58 6.52 -24.53
C PRO A 52 9.95 5.08 -24.85
N SER A 53 11.20 4.78 -25.24
CA SER A 53 11.67 3.40 -25.46
C SER A 53 11.65 2.54 -24.19
N GLN A 54 11.61 3.17 -23.02
CA GLN A 54 11.55 2.51 -21.72
C GLN A 54 10.11 2.28 -21.23
N ASP A 55 9.10 2.69 -22.00
CA ASP A 55 7.72 2.52 -21.60
C ASP A 55 7.30 1.06 -21.61
N HIS A 56 6.67 0.62 -20.53
CA HIS A 56 6.14 -0.73 -20.44
C HIS A 56 5.03 -0.81 -19.40
N ALA A 57 4.12 -1.74 -19.63
CA ALA A 57 3.32 -2.29 -18.55
C ALA A 57 4.13 -3.39 -17.85
N PHE A 58 3.77 -3.72 -16.61
CA PHE A 58 4.38 -4.81 -15.89
C PHE A 58 3.38 -5.51 -14.98
N ILE A 59 3.68 -6.76 -14.68
CA ILE A 59 3.09 -7.47 -13.55
C ILE A 59 4.26 -8.02 -12.74
N GLN A 60 4.18 -7.83 -11.44
CA GLN A 60 5.11 -8.43 -10.47
C GLN A 60 4.35 -9.33 -9.52
N ILE A 61 4.95 -10.45 -9.15
CA ILE A 61 4.45 -11.36 -8.12
C ILE A 61 5.56 -11.56 -7.09
N MET A 62 5.27 -11.32 -5.82
CA MET A 62 6.10 -11.70 -4.69
C MET A 62 5.46 -12.90 -3.99
N ASP A 63 6.23 -13.97 -3.80
CA ASP A 63 5.88 -15.07 -2.91
C ASP A 63 6.57 -14.89 -1.57
N GLY A 64 5.79 -14.56 -0.54
CA GLY A 64 6.28 -14.32 0.82
C GLY A 64 6.73 -15.59 1.57
N ARG A 65 6.44 -16.80 1.06
CA ARG A 65 6.95 -18.06 1.62
C ARG A 65 8.34 -18.35 1.10
N TRP A 66 8.56 -18.23 -0.21
CA TRP A 66 9.84 -18.56 -0.83
C TRP A 66 10.79 -17.37 -0.95
N LYS A 67 10.30 -16.15 -0.68
CA LYS A 67 11.04 -14.88 -0.82
C LYS A 67 11.46 -14.63 -2.26
N GLU A 68 10.66 -15.10 -3.19
CA GLU A 68 10.90 -14.98 -4.61
C GLU A 68 10.06 -13.84 -5.18
N VAL A 69 10.66 -13.10 -6.09
CA VAL A 69 10.00 -12.01 -6.81
C VAL A 69 10.16 -12.26 -8.28
N TYR A 70 9.04 -12.27 -8.98
CA TYR A 70 8.95 -12.47 -10.41
C TYR A 70 8.41 -11.21 -11.04
N PHE A 71 9.09 -10.70 -12.07
CA PHE A 71 8.73 -9.45 -12.73
C PHE A 71 8.70 -9.67 -14.23
N ASN A 72 7.56 -9.41 -14.85
CA ASN A 72 7.42 -9.51 -16.30
C ASN A 72 7.02 -8.17 -16.90
N LYS A 73 7.72 -7.78 -17.98
CA LYS A 73 7.41 -6.59 -18.77
C LYS A 73 6.46 -6.96 -19.90
N TYR A 74 5.52 -6.07 -20.15
CA TYR A 74 4.57 -6.18 -21.25
C TYR A 74 4.67 -4.93 -22.12
N PRO A 75 4.55 -5.07 -23.46
CA PRO A 75 4.40 -3.94 -24.35
C PRO A 75 3.24 -3.03 -23.91
N LEU A 76 3.42 -1.71 -24.00
CA LEU A 76 2.45 -0.75 -23.49
C LEU A 76 1.10 -0.82 -24.21
N ASP A 77 1.06 -1.23 -25.48
CA ASP A 77 -0.16 -1.43 -26.27
C ASP A 77 -1.05 -2.58 -25.77
N THR A 78 -0.52 -3.43 -24.88
CA THR A 78 -1.30 -4.45 -24.16
C THR A 78 -2.00 -3.92 -22.90
N PHE A 79 -1.73 -2.67 -22.51
CA PHE A 79 -2.39 -2.01 -21.39
C PHE A 79 -3.66 -1.29 -21.87
N ASN A 80 -4.83 -1.75 -21.42
CA ASN A 80 -6.11 -1.07 -21.68
C ASN A 80 -6.82 -0.77 -20.37
N TYR A 81 -7.50 0.37 -20.27
CA TYR A 81 -8.20 0.79 -19.06
C TYR A 81 -9.54 1.42 -19.38
N VAL A 82 -10.45 1.40 -18.40
CA VAL A 82 -11.72 2.12 -18.46
C VAL A 82 -11.56 3.46 -17.72
N PRO A 83 -11.77 4.61 -18.40
CA PRO A 83 -11.61 5.91 -17.76
C PRO A 83 -12.47 6.09 -16.51
N TYR A 84 -11.86 6.62 -15.45
CA TYR A 84 -12.50 6.88 -14.15
C TYR A 84 -13.08 5.66 -13.43
N GLN A 85 -12.76 4.45 -13.89
CA GLN A 85 -13.12 3.20 -13.23
C GLN A 85 -11.85 2.45 -12.85
N PHE A 86 -11.94 1.66 -11.79
CA PHE A 86 -10.89 0.70 -11.47
C PHE A 86 -11.15 -0.57 -12.28
N ASP A 87 -10.76 -0.54 -13.55
CA ASP A 87 -10.84 -1.66 -14.47
C ASP A 87 -9.78 -1.48 -15.55
N PHE A 88 -8.79 -2.37 -15.56
CA PHE A 88 -7.75 -2.38 -16.58
C PHE A 88 -7.25 -3.78 -16.87
N THR A 89 -6.53 -3.90 -17.99
CA THR A 89 -5.93 -5.15 -18.48
C THR A 89 -4.46 -4.93 -18.77
N ILE A 90 -3.67 -6.00 -18.58
CA ILE A 90 -2.27 -6.10 -19.01
C ILE A 90 -2.13 -7.47 -19.68
N GLY A 91 -2.00 -7.47 -21.01
CA GLY A 91 -2.10 -8.70 -21.78
C GLY A 91 -3.44 -9.40 -21.52
N GLU A 92 -3.40 -10.66 -21.09
CA GLU A 92 -4.61 -11.44 -20.80
C GLU A 92 -5.13 -11.31 -19.34
N SER A 93 -4.37 -10.61 -18.49
CA SER A 93 -4.76 -10.33 -17.11
C SER A 93 -5.73 -9.15 -17.04
N ARG A 94 -6.71 -9.20 -16.12
CA ARG A 94 -7.66 -8.11 -15.85
C ARG A 94 -7.74 -7.84 -14.35
N PHE A 95 -7.74 -6.58 -13.97
CA PHE A 95 -7.75 -6.10 -12.59
C PHE A 95 -8.90 -5.14 -12.40
N THR A 96 -9.69 -5.35 -11.34
CA THR A 96 -10.89 -4.56 -11.04
C THR A 96 -11.01 -4.28 -9.54
N GLU A 97 -11.95 -3.42 -9.15
CA GLU A 97 -12.30 -3.20 -7.74
C GLU A 97 -12.79 -4.46 -7.01
N ASN A 98 -13.28 -5.48 -7.74
CA ASN A 98 -13.88 -6.70 -7.20
C ASN A 98 -12.94 -7.92 -7.26
N GLY A 99 -11.69 -7.74 -7.69
CA GLY A 99 -10.75 -8.84 -7.85
C GLY A 99 -9.98 -8.76 -9.16
N PHE A 100 -9.29 -9.85 -9.47
CA PHE A 100 -8.49 -9.95 -10.68
C PHE A 100 -8.50 -11.36 -11.27
N ARG A 101 -8.31 -11.41 -12.59
CA ARG A 101 -7.92 -12.61 -13.32
C ARG A 101 -6.48 -12.44 -13.75
N LEU A 102 -5.64 -13.38 -13.35
CA LEU A 102 -4.22 -13.38 -13.64
C LEU A 102 -3.90 -14.41 -14.71
N ASN A 103 -3.19 -13.97 -15.73
CA ASN A 103 -2.39 -14.83 -16.59
C ASN A 103 -0.98 -14.25 -16.64
N PHE A 104 -0.09 -14.85 -15.84
CA PHE A 104 1.29 -14.45 -15.70
C PHE A 104 2.18 -15.58 -16.20
N ASP A 105 2.88 -15.30 -17.30
CA ASP A 105 3.75 -16.24 -17.97
C ASP A 105 5.18 -15.70 -17.92
N HIS A 106 6.02 -16.32 -17.10
CA HIS A 106 7.43 -15.96 -16.91
C HIS A 106 8.30 -17.21 -17.08
N PRO A 107 9.54 -17.11 -17.61
CA PRO A 107 10.38 -18.28 -17.86
C PRO A 107 10.60 -19.21 -16.66
N GLU A 108 10.54 -18.67 -15.44
CA GLU A 108 10.72 -19.41 -14.18
C GLU A 108 9.41 -19.78 -13.49
N ILE A 109 8.30 -19.09 -13.80
CA ILE A 109 7.03 -19.31 -13.13
C ILE A 109 5.84 -19.03 -14.05
N HIS A 110 4.85 -19.92 -14.00
CA HIS A 110 3.53 -19.68 -14.58
C HIS A 110 2.52 -19.56 -13.44
N ALA A 111 1.78 -18.45 -13.42
CA ALA A 111 0.71 -18.21 -12.48
C ALA A 111 -0.59 -17.86 -13.22
N ARG A 112 -1.63 -18.67 -13.06
CA ARG A 112 -2.92 -18.47 -13.72
C ARG A 112 -4.08 -18.67 -12.75
N GLY A 113 -5.10 -17.83 -12.82
CA GLY A 113 -6.30 -18.03 -12.00
C GLY A 113 -7.13 -16.77 -11.85
N GLU A 114 -8.10 -16.85 -10.95
CA GLU A 114 -9.01 -15.76 -10.65
C GLU A 114 -9.17 -15.67 -9.14
N ILE A 115 -9.11 -14.44 -8.65
CA ILE A 115 -9.37 -14.07 -7.27
C ILE A 115 -10.48 -13.03 -7.28
N ARG A 116 -11.54 -13.30 -6.54
CA ARG A 116 -12.62 -12.34 -6.30
C ARG A 116 -12.57 -11.86 -4.86
N PHE A 117 -12.90 -10.60 -4.67
CA PHE A 117 -13.03 -9.99 -3.36
C PHE A 117 -14.47 -10.12 -2.90
N GLY A 118 -14.66 -10.44 -1.62
CA GLY A 118 -15.94 -10.25 -0.95
C GLY A 118 -16.24 -8.77 -0.74
N SER A 119 -17.06 -8.44 0.26
CA SER A 119 -17.32 -7.05 0.63
C SER A 119 -16.02 -6.33 0.97
N THR A 120 -15.70 -5.30 0.18
CA THR A 120 -14.52 -4.46 0.39
C THR A 120 -14.82 -3.35 1.40
N VAL A 121 -13.78 -2.92 2.12
CA VAL A 121 -13.81 -1.75 2.99
C VAL A 121 -12.95 -0.65 2.37
N PRO A 122 -13.47 0.15 1.42
CA PRO A 122 -12.69 1.17 0.74
C PRO A 122 -12.39 2.36 1.65
N TYR A 123 -11.33 3.10 1.35
CA TYR A 123 -11.07 4.35 2.04
C TYR A 123 -12.07 5.44 1.56
N PRO A 124 -12.73 6.18 2.46
CA PRO A 124 -13.73 7.17 2.06
C PRO A 124 -13.19 8.24 1.11
N VAL A 125 -13.96 8.53 0.06
CA VAL A 125 -13.64 9.60 -0.90
C VAL A 125 -14.70 10.69 -0.80
N THR A 126 -14.28 11.90 -0.45
CA THR A 126 -15.15 13.09 -0.38
C THR A 126 -14.45 14.27 -1.05
N LEU A 127 -15.20 15.34 -1.35
CA LEU A 127 -14.60 16.56 -1.90
C LEU A 127 -13.55 17.19 -0.98
N LEU A 128 -13.79 17.16 0.34
CA LEU A 128 -12.88 17.74 1.33
C LEU A 128 -11.69 16.83 1.65
N SER A 129 -11.87 15.52 1.48
CA SER A 129 -10.87 14.50 1.75
C SER A 129 -10.95 13.38 0.69
N PRO A 130 -10.35 13.58 -0.51
CA PRO A 130 -10.37 12.56 -1.54
C PRO A 130 -9.43 11.40 -1.22
N GLY A 131 -10.00 10.33 -0.66
CA GLY A 131 -9.25 9.13 -0.30
C GLY A 131 -8.25 9.38 0.83
N ILE A 132 -7.26 8.49 0.91
CA ILE A 132 -6.29 8.44 2.01
C ILE A 132 -5.34 9.64 2.07
N MET A 133 -5.11 10.30 0.94
CA MET A 133 -4.30 11.52 0.86
C MET A 133 -5.00 12.75 1.45
N GLY A 134 -6.30 12.68 1.74
CA GLY A 134 -7.08 13.83 2.21
C GLY A 134 -6.91 15.04 1.29
N TRP A 135 -6.83 16.24 1.85
CA TRP A 135 -6.67 17.45 1.02
C TRP A 135 -5.37 17.48 0.21
N TYR A 136 -4.37 16.64 0.54
CA TYR A 136 -3.16 16.53 -0.28
C TYR A 136 -3.43 16.00 -1.69
N ALA A 137 -4.52 15.25 -1.89
CA ALA A 137 -4.93 14.77 -3.21
C ALA A 137 -5.18 15.92 -4.22
N TRP A 138 -5.48 17.13 -3.72
CA TRP A 138 -5.69 18.34 -4.53
C TRP A 138 -4.40 19.06 -4.92
N ILE A 139 -3.27 18.70 -4.31
CA ILE A 139 -1.98 19.32 -4.62
C ILE A 139 -1.47 18.71 -5.92
N PRO A 140 -1.24 19.51 -6.97
CA PRO A 140 -0.71 18.98 -8.22
C PRO A 140 0.78 18.67 -8.10
N ARG A 141 1.23 17.65 -8.84
CA ARG A 141 2.67 17.29 -9.00
C ARG A 141 3.34 16.87 -7.69
N MET A 142 2.62 16.18 -6.81
CA MET A 142 3.28 15.45 -5.73
C MET A 142 4.14 14.33 -6.33
N GLN A 143 5.25 14.04 -5.67
CA GLN A 143 6.19 13.02 -6.10
C GLN A 143 5.54 11.63 -6.16
N CYS A 144 4.72 11.33 -5.15
CA CYS A 144 3.94 10.12 -5.01
C CYS A 144 2.58 10.46 -4.42
N TYR A 145 1.52 9.91 -5.00
CA TYR A 145 0.18 9.87 -4.46
C TYR A 145 -0.14 8.44 -4.05
N HIS A 146 -0.99 8.31 -3.05
CA HIS A 146 -1.39 7.04 -2.46
C HIS A 146 -2.92 6.88 -2.48
N GLY A 147 -3.40 5.66 -2.66
CA GLY A 147 -4.81 5.31 -2.65
C GLY A 147 -5.02 3.94 -2.03
N VAL A 148 -5.94 3.81 -1.08
CA VAL A 148 -6.33 2.50 -0.54
C VAL A 148 -7.61 2.06 -1.22
N VAL A 149 -7.52 0.94 -1.95
CA VAL A 149 -8.65 0.29 -2.61
C VAL A 149 -9.54 -0.36 -1.56
N SER A 150 -8.94 -1.14 -0.68
CA SER A 150 -9.66 -1.87 0.35
C SER A 150 -8.76 -2.15 1.55
N MET A 151 -9.19 -1.66 2.72
CA MET A 151 -8.54 -1.94 4.01
C MET A 151 -8.66 -3.41 4.40
N ASP A 152 -9.77 -4.06 4.07
CA ASP A 152 -10.03 -5.46 4.39
C ASP A 152 -11.08 -6.05 3.44
N HIS A 153 -10.88 -7.29 3.00
CA HIS A 153 -11.89 -8.08 2.30
C HIS A 153 -11.57 -9.58 2.41
N SER A 154 -12.60 -10.42 2.28
CA SER A 154 -12.42 -11.86 2.08
C SER A 154 -12.00 -12.16 0.64
N LEU A 155 -11.32 -13.29 0.46
CA LEU A 155 -10.90 -13.80 -0.84
C LEU A 155 -11.70 -15.04 -1.23
N GLU A 156 -12.00 -15.14 -2.52
CA GLU A 156 -12.55 -16.32 -3.18
C GLU A 156 -11.76 -16.64 -4.44
N GLY A 157 -11.66 -17.93 -4.77
CA GLY A 157 -10.97 -18.41 -5.96
C GLY A 157 -9.62 -19.02 -5.66
N SER A 158 -8.78 -19.11 -6.69
CA SER A 158 -7.52 -19.83 -6.62
C SER A 158 -6.56 -19.37 -7.71
N LEU A 159 -5.27 -19.50 -7.42
CA LEU A 159 -4.20 -19.38 -8.40
C LEU A 159 -3.54 -20.74 -8.58
N VAL A 160 -3.24 -21.10 -9.82
CA VAL A 160 -2.36 -22.22 -10.15
C VAL A 160 -0.96 -21.66 -10.34
N LEU A 161 -0.04 -21.97 -9.43
CA LEU A 161 1.37 -21.59 -9.51
C LEU A 161 2.22 -22.85 -9.67
N GLN A 162 3.04 -22.91 -10.73
CA GLN A 162 3.90 -24.08 -11.03
C GLN A 162 3.14 -25.43 -11.04
N GLY A 163 1.88 -25.43 -11.45
CA GLY A 163 1.02 -26.62 -11.46
C GLY A 163 0.34 -26.94 -10.13
N GLU A 164 0.73 -26.28 -9.02
CA GLU A 164 0.03 -26.38 -7.75
C GLU A 164 -1.16 -25.41 -7.71
N LYS A 165 -2.35 -25.93 -7.41
CA LYS A 165 -3.54 -25.10 -7.21
C LYS A 165 -3.62 -24.62 -5.76
N ILE A 166 -3.39 -23.34 -5.55
CA ILE A 166 -3.48 -22.67 -4.26
C ILE A 166 -4.85 -22.01 -4.13
N SER A 167 -5.61 -22.45 -3.13
CA SER A 167 -6.93 -21.89 -2.80
C SER A 167 -6.80 -20.67 -1.90
N PHE A 168 -7.52 -19.60 -2.23
CA PHE A 168 -7.67 -18.42 -1.38
C PHE A 168 -9.06 -18.27 -0.78
N ASN A 169 -9.94 -19.27 -0.97
CA ASN A 169 -11.25 -19.28 -0.33
C ASN A 169 -11.13 -19.07 1.19
N ASN A 170 -11.90 -18.12 1.73
CA ASN A 170 -11.85 -17.68 3.14
C ASN A 170 -10.51 -17.06 3.57
N GLY A 171 -9.61 -16.80 2.62
CA GLY A 171 -8.44 -15.97 2.83
C GLY A 171 -8.82 -14.50 3.00
N ARG A 172 -7.81 -13.67 3.25
CA ARG A 172 -7.99 -12.23 3.47
C ARG A 172 -7.04 -11.44 2.59
N GLY A 173 -7.55 -10.34 2.07
CA GLY A 173 -6.81 -9.48 1.15
C GLY A 173 -6.81 -8.02 1.58
N TYR A 174 -5.83 -7.31 1.04
CA TYR A 174 -5.67 -5.87 1.13
C TYR A 174 -5.25 -5.35 -0.25
N ALA A 175 -5.74 -4.18 -0.62
CA ALA A 175 -5.35 -3.58 -1.89
C ALA A 175 -5.14 -2.06 -1.76
N GLU A 176 -4.07 -1.59 -2.37
CA GLU A 176 -3.70 -0.18 -2.46
C GLU A 176 -3.10 0.15 -3.82
N LYS A 177 -2.76 1.42 -4.00
CA LYS A 177 -2.30 1.96 -5.27
C LYS A 177 -1.40 3.16 -5.03
N ASP A 178 -0.32 3.21 -5.78
CA ASP A 178 0.58 4.37 -5.83
C ASP A 178 0.75 4.87 -7.26
N TRP A 179 0.89 6.19 -7.40
CA TRP A 179 1.22 6.79 -8.68
C TRP A 179 1.96 8.11 -8.50
N GLY A 180 2.80 8.47 -9.46
CA GLY A 180 3.59 9.70 -9.38
C GLY A 180 4.84 9.63 -10.22
N THR A 181 5.83 10.46 -9.89
CA THR A 181 7.12 10.50 -10.60
C THR A 181 8.16 9.57 -9.98
N SER A 182 8.11 9.35 -8.66
CA SER A 182 8.96 8.39 -7.95
C SER A 182 8.46 8.16 -6.52
N PHE A 183 8.99 7.16 -5.81
CA PHE A 183 8.76 7.04 -4.37
C PHE A 183 9.52 8.09 -3.55
N PRO A 184 9.11 8.32 -2.28
CA PRO A 184 9.82 9.15 -1.32
C PRO A 184 11.29 8.73 -1.13
N SER A 185 12.15 9.62 -0.62
CA SER A 185 13.57 9.30 -0.40
C SER A 185 13.82 8.38 0.80
N ALA A 186 12.88 8.33 1.74
CA ALA A 186 12.88 7.42 2.88
C ALA A 186 11.44 7.24 3.37
N TRP A 187 11.07 6.02 3.73
CA TRP A 187 9.75 5.71 4.29
C TRP A 187 9.76 4.46 5.16
N ILE A 188 8.76 4.37 6.01
CA ILE A 188 8.30 3.14 6.67
C ILE A 188 6.85 2.96 6.25
N TRP A 189 6.50 1.81 5.70
CA TRP A 189 5.12 1.42 5.38
C TRP A 189 4.83 0.08 6.06
N THR A 190 3.65 -0.05 6.65
CA THR A 190 3.18 -1.32 7.16
C THR A 190 1.68 -1.49 6.97
N GLN A 191 1.27 -2.73 6.71
CA GLN A 191 -0.12 -3.10 6.56
C GLN A 191 -0.41 -4.44 7.23
N CYS A 192 -1.50 -4.51 8.00
CA CYS A 192 -1.98 -5.78 8.56
C CYS A 192 -3.51 -5.77 8.68
N ASN A 193 -4.15 -6.86 8.29
CA ASN A 193 -5.58 -7.13 8.49
C ASN A 193 -5.87 -8.54 9.04
N HIS A 194 -4.84 -9.14 9.65
CA HIS A 194 -4.83 -10.50 10.17
C HIS A 194 -4.69 -10.48 11.70
N PHE A 195 -5.64 -9.83 12.34
CA PHE A 195 -5.83 -9.82 13.80
C PHE A 195 -6.73 -10.99 14.22
N SER A 196 -6.99 -11.12 15.53
CA SER A 196 -7.84 -12.18 16.08
C SER A 196 -9.27 -12.19 15.52
N GLN A 197 -9.76 -11.05 15.03
CA GLN A 197 -11.08 -10.90 14.45
C GLN A 197 -11.03 -10.27 13.06
N PRO A 198 -11.90 -10.70 12.12
CA PRO A 198 -12.11 -10.00 10.86
C PRO A 198 -12.62 -8.57 11.03
N GLY A 199 -12.42 -7.73 10.01
CA GLY A 199 -12.84 -6.33 10.05
C GLY A 199 -11.94 -5.41 10.88
N ILE A 200 -10.76 -5.89 11.28
CA ILE A 200 -9.70 -5.09 11.90
C ILE A 200 -8.57 -4.96 10.89
N SER A 201 -8.15 -3.74 10.58
CA SER A 201 -7.09 -3.48 9.62
C SER A 201 -6.30 -2.23 9.94
N LEU A 202 -5.00 -2.28 9.69
CA LEU A 202 -4.06 -1.19 9.81
C LEU A 202 -3.39 -0.99 8.45
N SER A 203 -3.34 0.26 8.01
CA SER A 203 -2.40 0.76 7.00
C SER A 203 -1.71 1.98 7.60
N ALA A 204 -0.38 1.97 7.66
CA ALA A 204 0.40 3.00 8.33
C ALA A 204 1.66 3.30 7.52
N SER A 205 1.82 4.56 7.12
CA SER A 205 3.00 5.01 6.38
C SER A 205 3.53 6.33 6.93
N ILE A 206 4.85 6.45 6.93
CA ILE A 206 5.58 7.67 7.32
C ILE A 206 6.75 7.86 6.38
N ALA A 207 6.88 9.05 5.78
CA ALA A 207 7.81 9.29 4.69
C ALA A 207 8.36 10.72 4.68
N ILE A 208 9.51 10.90 4.02
CA ILE A 208 10.04 12.23 3.68
C ILE A 208 9.38 12.72 2.39
N ILE A 209 8.49 13.71 2.50
CA ILE A 209 7.74 14.26 1.37
C ILE A 209 8.47 15.50 0.83
N PRO A 210 8.83 15.55 -0.46
CA PRO A 210 9.37 16.75 -1.07
C PRO A 210 8.26 17.80 -1.22
N TRP A 211 8.58 19.04 -0.85
CA TRP A 211 7.69 20.19 -0.89
C TRP A 211 8.38 21.42 -1.47
N ILE A 212 8.24 21.59 -2.79
CA ILE A 212 8.78 22.70 -3.60
C ILE A 212 10.30 22.92 -3.40
N ARG A 213 10.73 23.53 -2.30
CA ARG A 213 12.13 23.84 -1.94
C ARG A 213 12.62 23.19 -0.64
N ARG A 214 11.76 22.51 0.11
CA ARG A 214 12.09 21.81 1.36
C ARG A 214 11.51 20.40 1.34
N ALA A 215 11.89 19.58 2.30
CA ALA A 215 11.20 18.33 2.57
C ALA A 215 10.60 18.38 3.97
N PHE A 216 9.46 17.76 4.18
CA PHE A 216 8.85 17.61 5.49
C PHE A 216 8.54 16.13 5.74
N PRO A 217 8.53 15.68 7.00
CA PRO A 217 8.12 14.33 7.28
C PRO A 217 6.59 14.29 7.36
N GLY A 218 5.95 13.42 6.58
CA GLY A 218 4.50 13.25 6.58
C GLY A 218 4.14 11.81 6.94
N PHE A 219 3.00 11.63 7.60
CA PHE A 219 2.49 10.29 7.92
C PHE A 219 0.99 10.19 7.70
N ILE A 220 0.56 8.99 7.35
CA ILE A 220 -0.84 8.61 7.18
C ILE A 220 -1.04 7.25 7.84
N VAL A 221 -1.87 7.20 8.87
CA VAL A 221 -2.29 5.97 9.54
C VAL A 221 -3.82 5.87 9.48
N ALA A 222 -4.28 4.71 9.01
CA ALA A 222 -5.66 4.32 8.90
C ALA A 222 -5.85 3.03 9.71
N PHE A 223 -6.69 3.09 10.75
CA PHE A 223 -7.00 1.96 11.60
C PHE A 223 -8.50 1.69 11.56
N LEU A 224 -8.88 0.58 10.95
CA LEU A 224 -10.25 0.08 10.89
C LEU A 224 -10.50 -0.79 12.13
N TYR A 225 -11.47 -0.41 12.95
CA TYR A 225 -11.87 -1.16 14.14
C TYR A 225 -13.36 -1.00 14.39
N GLN A 226 -14.07 -2.12 14.60
CA GLN A 226 -15.53 -2.15 14.82
C GLN A 226 -16.34 -1.41 13.73
N GLY A 227 -15.89 -1.48 12.47
CA GLY A 227 -16.54 -0.81 11.34
C GLY A 227 -16.28 0.69 11.25
N GLU A 228 -15.51 1.26 12.18
CA GLU A 228 -15.10 2.66 12.14
C GLU A 228 -13.65 2.81 11.66
N LEU A 229 -13.41 3.82 10.82
CA LEU A 229 -12.07 4.16 10.32
C LEU A 229 -11.48 5.32 11.12
N TYR A 230 -10.56 5.00 12.02
CA TYR A 230 -9.77 5.96 12.77
C TYR A 230 -8.60 6.43 11.93
N ARG A 231 -8.44 7.75 11.82
CA ARG A 231 -7.44 8.38 10.95
C ARG A 231 -6.48 9.20 11.80
N PHE A 232 -5.19 8.90 11.68
CA PHE A 232 -4.12 9.69 12.26
C PHE A 232 -3.21 10.11 11.11
N THR A 233 -3.39 11.34 10.64
CA THR A 233 -2.57 11.86 9.54
C THR A 233 -2.06 13.25 9.88
N THR A 234 -0.93 13.61 9.28
CA THR A 234 -0.37 14.97 9.39
C THR A 234 -1.40 16.03 8.99
N TYR A 235 -2.22 15.77 7.97
CA TYR A 235 -3.23 16.72 7.50
C TYR A 235 -4.48 16.83 8.40
N THR A 236 -4.70 15.87 9.32
CA THR A 236 -5.76 15.93 10.33
C THR A 236 -5.31 16.59 11.65
N GLY A 237 -4.03 16.96 11.76
CA GLY A 237 -3.44 17.45 13.01
C GLY A 237 -3.17 16.34 14.03
N ALA A 238 -3.06 15.08 13.58
CA ALA A 238 -2.52 14.02 14.42
C ALA A 238 -1.00 14.19 14.54
N GLU A 239 -0.44 13.67 15.62
CA GLU A 239 0.98 13.80 15.96
C GLU A 239 1.63 12.42 16.12
N VAL A 240 2.94 12.37 15.86
CA VAL A 240 3.79 11.24 16.22
C VAL A 240 4.33 11.51 17.61
N GLU A 241 3.88 10.77 18.62
CA GLU A 241 4.40 10.90 19.99
C GLU A 241 5.78 10.25 20.14
N ASP A 242 5.96 9.09 19.51
CA ASP A 242 7.22 8.35 19.56
C ASP A 242 7.41 7.52 18.29
N LEU A 243 8.65 7.45 17.80
CA LEU A 243 9.05 6.60 16.68
C LEU A 243 10.48 6.14 16.87
N VAL A 244 10.64 4.87 17.23
CA VAL A 244 11.94 4.23 17.48
C VAL A 244 12.09 3.03 16.56
N VAL A 245 13.20 3.01 15.82
CA VAL A 245 13.61 1.88 14.98
C VAL A 245 14.88 1.28 15.57
N THR A 246 14.86 0.01 15.94
CA THR A 246 16.01 -0.70 16.53
C THR A 246 16.13 -2.10 15.93
N GLY A 247 17.12 -2.28 15.05
CA GLY A 247 17.29 -3.53 14.31
C GLY A 247 16.04 -3.86 13.49
N ARG A 248 15.38 -4.97 13.81
CA ARG A 248 14.15 -5.44 13.15
C ARG A 248 12.87 -5.00 13.86
N ARG A 249 12.95 -4.18 14.91
CA ARG A 249 11.79 -3.73 15.69
C ARG A 249 11.52 -2.25 15.45
N ILE A 250 10.25 -1.90 15.29
CA ILE A 250 9.77 -0.53 15.18
C ILE A 250 8.72 -0.35 16.26
N ASN A 251 8.89 0.64 17.13
CA ASN A 251 7.84 1.11 18.01
C ASN A 251 7.40 2.47 17.50
N TRP A 252 6.11 2.61 17.19
CA TRP A 252 5.56 3.83 16.62
C TRP A 252 4.24 4.14 17.31
N THR A 253 4.17 5.31 17.93
CA THR A 253 2.98 5.82 18.61
C THR A 253 2.49 7.09 17.93
N VAL A 254 1.19 7.12 17.61
CA VAL A 254 0.51 8.31 17.09
C VAL A 254 -0.68 8.65 17.97
N CYS A 255 -1.00 9.94 18.07
CA CYS A 255 -2.18 10.40 18.79
C CYS A 255 -2.89 11.55 18.06
N ASN A 256 -4.15 11.77 18.44
CA ASN A 256 -4.89 12.97 18.15
C ASN A 256 -5.58 13.43 19.45
N ARG A 257 -6.41 14.47 19.41
CA ARG A 257 -7.10 15.00 20.60
C ARG A 257 -7.90 13.97 21.42
N THR A 258 -8.31 12.86 20.81
CA THR A 258 -9.27 11.91 21.38
C THR A 258 -8.74 10.49 21.52
N HIS A 259 -7.77 10.10 20.70
CA HIS A 259 -7.30 8.71 20.63
C HIS A 259 -5.78 8.64 20.54
N ARG A 260 -5.24 7.52 20.99
CA ARG A 260 -3.83 7.14 20.89
C ARG A 260 -3.72 5.72 20.35
N LEU A 261 -2.81 5.52 19.40
CA LEU A 261 -2.52 4.23 18.77
C LEU A 261 -1.03 3.93 18.90
N GLU A 262 -0.72 2.81 19.54
CA GLU A 262 0.63 2.27 19.73
C GLU A 262 0.81 1.07 18.81
N MET A 263 1.93 1.05 18.09
CA MET A 263 2.30 0.00 17.15
C MET A 263 3.68 -0.54 17.52
N SER A 264 3.75 -1.80 17.93
CA SER A 264 5.01 -2.54 18.09
C SER A 264 5.13 -3.54 16.94
N ILE A 265 5.97 -3.21 15.97
CA ILE A 265 6.15 -3.98 14.74
C ILE A 265 7.47 -4.74 14.81
N GLN A 266 7.42 -6.04 14.55
CA GLN A 266 8.57 -6.91 14.42
C GLN A 266 8.67 -7.35 12.95
N SER A 267 9.72 -6.93 12.28
CA SER A 267 10.00 -7.31 10.89
C SER A 267 10.24 -8.81 10.78
N GLY A 268 9.50 -9.44 9.86
CA GLY A 268 9.73 -10.80 9.38
C GLY A 268 10.76 -10.84 8.27
N GLU A 269 10.89 -11.98 7.60
CA GLU A 269 11.80 -12.15 6.48
C GLU A 269 11.41 -11.25 5.31
N VAL A 270 12.40 -10.79 4.53
CA VAL A 270 12.20 -9.83 3.43
C VAL A 270 12.56 -10.43 2.07
N ALA A 271 11.85 -9.98 1.03
CA ALA A 271 12.22 -10.16 -0.37
C ALA A 271 12.39 -8.80 -1.06
N ALA A 272 13.19 -8.75 -2.13
CA ALA A 272 13.51 -7.50 -2.82
C ALA A 272 12.60 -7.30 -4.04
N ILE A 273 11.49 -6.58 -3.86
CA ILE A 273 10.56 -6.25 -4.94
C ILE A 273 11.12 -5.15 -5.86
N HIS A 274 10.70 -5.14 -7.12
CA HIS A 274 10.98 -4.04 -8.05
C HIS A 274 10.17 -2.80 -7.66
N ALA A 275 10.84 -1.65 -7.74
CA ALA A 275 10.28 -0.33 -7.47
C ALA A 275 10.74 0.68 -8.55
N PRO A 276 9.93 1.72 -8.83
CA PRO A 276 10.28 2.77 -9.78
C PRO A 276 11.48 3.59 -9.31
N THR A 277 12.41 3.79 -10.21
CA THR A 277 13.43 4.86 -10.17
C THR A 277 13.01 5.99 -11.12
N LEU A 278 13.81 7.04 -11.21
CA LEU A 278 13.59 8.09 -12.22
C LEU A 278 13.89 7.62 -13.65
N GLU A 279 14.45 6.42 -13.82
CA GLU A 279 14.96 5.92 -15.10
C GLU A 279 14.30 4.61 -15.52
N ASP A 280 13.93 3.74 -14.58
CA ASP A 280 13.40 2.40 -14.84
C ASP A 280 12.66 1.80 -13.62
N MET A 281 12.29 0.53 -13.71
CA MET A 281 11.73 -0.28 -12.61
C MET A 281 12.81 -1.17 -11.93
N ASN A 282 14.08 -0.78 -11.95
CA ASN A 282 15.17 -1.60 -11.35
C ASN A 282 15.46 -1.24 -9.89
N GLY A 283 14.74 -0.27 -9.31
CA GLY A 283 14.80 0.01 -7.89
C GLY A 283 14.43 -1.23 -7.09
N ARG A 284 15.04 -1.42 -5.92
CA ARG A 284 14.77 -2.56 -5.05
C ARG A 284 14.26 -2.08 -3.70
N VAL A 285 13.10 -2.59 -3.30
CA VAL A 285 12.52 -2.35 -1.99
C VAL A 285 12.46 -3.68 -1.25
N ALA A 286 13.04 -3.71 -0.06
CA ALA A 286 12.95 -4.86 0.82
C ALA A 286 11.58 -4.84 1.51
N GLU A 287 10.72 -5.79 1.14
CA GLU A 287 9.38 -5.95 1.69
C GLU A 287 9.28 -7.27 2.46
N SER A 288 8.65 -7.23 3.63
CA SER A 288 8.22 -8.43 4.36
C SER A 288 6.72 -8.63 4.22
N LEU A 289 6.28 -9.86 3.98
CA LEU A 289 4.87 -10.28 4.10
C LEU A 289 4.63 -11.14 5.37
N ASP A 290 5.58 -11.15 6.28
CA ASP A 290 5.57 -11.98 7.49
C ASP A 290 5.94 -11.21 8.76
N ALA A 291 5.77 -9.88 8.74
CA ALA A 291 5.94 -9.08 9.94
C ALA A 291 4.80 -9.35 10.94
N ALA A 292 5.10 -9.16 12.23
CA ALA A 292 4.11 -9.21 13.30
C ALA A 292 3.90 -7.80 13.85
N ILE A 293 2.66 -7.44 14.17
CA ILE A 293 2.31 -6.12 14.73
C ILE A 293 1.50 -6.33 15.99
N HIS A 294 1.95 -5.78 17.11
CA HIS A 294 1.13 -5.64 18.31
C HIS A 294 0.56 -4.23 18.39
N LEU A 295 -0.76 -4.12 18.54
CA LEU A 295 -1.48 -2.85 18.59
C LEU A 295 -2.09 -2.62 19.97
N ARG A 296 -2.02 -1.37 20.44
CA ARG A 296 -2.83 -0.88 21.55
C ARG A 296 -3.51 0.41 21.14
N PHE A 297 -4.83 0.45 21.22
CA PHE A 297 -5.64 1.61 20.82
C PHE A 297 -6.47 2.06 22.01
N SER A 298 -6.33 3.34 22.37
CA SER A 298 -6.93 3.92 23.58
C SER A 298 -7.63 5.23 23.29
N ARG A 299 -8.69 5.50 24.05
CA ARG A 299 -9.34 6.81 24.15
C ARG A 299 -8.68 7.64 25.24
N ILE A 300 -8.33 8.89 24.94
CA ILE A 300 -7.51 9.76 25.80
C ILE A 300 -8.14 11.13 26.11
N ASP A 301 -9.33 11.43 25.60
CA ASP A 301 -10.10 12.66 25.93
C ASP A 301 -10.84 12.57 27.29
N THR A 302 -10.54 11.55 28.10
CA THR A 302 -11.13 11.30 29.41
C THR A 302 -10.11 11.48 30.53
N ALA A 303 -10.57 11.76 31.77
CA ALA A 303 -9.69 11.97 32.93
C ALA A 303 -8.71 10.81 33.20
N LYS A 304 -9.05 9.59 32.76
CA LYS A 304 -8.17 8.43 32.70
C LYS A 304 -8.21 7.85 31.29
N PRO A 305 -7.08 7.57 30.64
CA PRO A 305 -7.04 6.86 29.37
C PRO A 305 -7.77 5.51 29.47
N ARG A 306 -8.57 5.18 28.46
CA ARG A 306 -9.30 3.90 28.38
C ARG A 306 -8.80 3.10 27.19
N LEU A 307 -8.27 1.91 27.45
CA LEU A 307 -7.95 0.94 26.40
C LEU A 307 -9.23 0.47 25.70
N LEU A 308 -9.28 0.60 24.38
CA LEU A 308 -10.39 0.18 23.53
C LEU A 308 -10.10 -1.13 22.80
N PHE A 309 -8.84 -1.37 22.47
CA PHE A 309 -8.39 -2.54 21.73
C PHE A 309 -6.92 -2.85 22.01
N GLU A 310 -6.60 -4.13 22.13
CA GLU A 310 -5.23 -4.65 22.21
C GLU A 310 -5.18 -6.03 21.55
N ASP A 311 -4.33 -6.21 20.55
CA ASP A 311 -4.21 -7.47 19.83
C ASP A 311 -2.89 -7.55 19.04
N SER A 312 -2.56 -8.75 18.57
CA SER A 312 -1.41 -9.01 17.71
C SER A 312 -1.86 -9.50 16.34
N GLY A 313 -1.48 -8.76 15.32
CA GLY A 313 -1.64 -9.12 13.91
C GLY A 313 -0.42 -9.86 13.36
N SER A 314 -0.69 -10.80 12.46
CA SER A 314 0.34 -11.58 11.75
C SER A 314 0.38 -11.25 10.26
N TYR A 315 1.36 -11.81 9.54
CA TYR A 315 1.48 -11.70 8.08
C TYR A 315 1.46 -10.26 7.58
N ALA A 316 2.03 -9.33 8.34
CA ALA A 316 2.00 -7.92 7.99
C ALA A 316 2.96 -7.63 6.82
N GLY A 317 2.50 -6.72 5.96
CA GLY A 317 3.34 -6.03 4.98
C GLY A 317 4.24 -5.07 5.74
N LEU A 318 5.53 -5.03 5.44
CA LEU A 318 6.45 -4.08 6.04
C LEU A 318 7.57 -3.70 5.07
N GLU A 319 7.74 -2.40 4.89
CA GLU A 319 8.85 -1.81 4.18
C GLU A 319 9.55 -0.79 5.08
N VAL A 320 10.88 -0.80 5.08
CA VAL A 320 11.73 0.17 5.77
C VAL A 320 12.84 0.58 4.81
N VAL A 321 12.69 1.73 4.15
CA VAL A 321 13.50 2.09 2.98
C VAL A 321 14.12 3.48 3.13
N GLY A 322 15.34 3.63 2.62
CA GLY A 322 16.05 4.90 2.51
C GLY A 322 16.77 5.33 3.79
N ASP A 323 17.02 6.64 3.91
CA ASP A 323 17.73 7.25 5.06
C ASP A 323 16.78 7.37 6.28
N ILE A 324 16.54 6.24 6.94
CA ILE A 324 15.74 6.17 8.17
C ILE A 324 16.29 7.08 9.27
N PRO A 325 17.62 7.14 9.55
CA PRO A 325 18.14 8.08 10.55
C PRO A 325 17.74 9.54 10.28
N ARG A 326 17.72 9.98 9.02
CA ARG A 326 17.21 11.32 8.66
C ARG A 326 15.72 11.46 8.90
N LEU A 327 14.91 10.47 8.49
CA LEU A 327 13.46 10.48 8.74
C LEU A 327 13.15 10.64 10.23
N LEU A 328 13.84 9.88 11.10
CA LEU A 328 13.68 9.93 12.54
C LEU A 328 14.07 11.31 13.12
N ARG A 329 15.23 11.85 12.70
CA ARG A 329 15.67 13.19 13.16
C ARG A 329 14.66 14.27 12.82
N MET A 330 14.03 14.21 11.64
CA MET A 330 13.04 15.21 11.24
C MET A 330 11.82 15.25 12.17
N TRP A 331 11.44 14.14 12.79
CA TRP A 331 10.36 14.11 13.79
C TRP A 331 10.80 14.54 15.18
N ILE A 332 12.02 14.17 15.59
CA ILE A 332 12.60 14.62 16.86
C ILE A 332 12.74 16.16 16.89
N THR A 333 13.16 16.77 15.78
CA THR A 333 13.35 18.24 15.71
C THR A 333 12.07 19.03 15.43
N SER A 334 10.95 18.38 15.10
CA SER A 334 9.67 19.06 14.85
C SER A 334 8.84 19.25 16.12
N GLY A 335 9.25 18.65 17.24
CA GLY A 335 8.57 18.72 18.54
C GLY A 335 9.27 19.60 19.59
N SER A 336 10.17 20.52 19.18
CA SER A 336 10.87 21.45 20.07
C SER A 336 10.44 22.90 19.88
#